data_AF-A0A0C9V3T1-F1
#
_entry.id   AF-A0A0C9V3T1-F1
#
_cell.length_a   1.000
_cell.length_b   1.000
_cell.length_c   1.000
_cell.angle_alpha   90.00
_cell.angle_beta   90.00
_cell.angle_gamma   90.00
#
_symmetry.space_group_name_H-M   'P 1'
#
loop_
_entity.id
_entity.type
_entity.pdbx_description
1 polymer ?
#
loop_
_entity_poly.entity_id
_entity_poly.type
_entity_poly.pdbx_seq_one_letter_code
_entity_poly.pdbx_strand_id
1 'polypeptide(L)'
;MRRAEQLRTHIPLVGVTTSSYPPVVTRASSSSPPPHTPASIYLSTATTSFMCFGLSKEISEEMRSSVTSIIHNAWTIDFFKPLTFYEEAIDGTEKLLKFAYETPGASISFISSVGVYQNYPHNIDGPEAPIIDAKVSVQTGYMESK
;
A
#
# COMPACT_ATOMS: atom_id res chain seq x y z
N MET A 1 16.12 -22.79 32.40
CA MET A 1 16.88 -21.76 31.65
C MET A 1 16.79 -22.04 30.15
N ARG A 2 15.98 -21.28 29.42
CA ARG A 2 16.23 -20.75 28.06
C ARG A 2 15.04 -19.84 27.74
N ARG A 3 15.36 -18.57 27.58
CA ARG A 3 14.45 -17.42 27.46
C ARG A 3 13.99 -17.36 26.00
N ALA A 4 12.69 -17.39 25.76
CA ALA A 4 12.14 -17.06 24.45
C ALA A 4 12.29 -15.54 24.26
N GLU A 5 13.23 -15.13 23.43
CA GLU A 5 13.32 -13.75 22.95
C GLU A 5 12.13 -13.49 22.02
N GLN A 6 11.11 -12.87 22.60
CA GLN A 6 9.97 -12.34 21.92
C GLN A 6 10.44 -11.12 21.12
N LEU A 7 10.79 -11.32 19.85
CA LEU A 7 11.05 -10.24 18.88
C LEU A 7 9.77 -9.42 18.73
N ARG A 8 9.62 -8.38 19.56
CA ARG A 8 8.60 -7.35 19.41
C ARG A 8 8.98 -6.47 18.23
N THR A 9 8.55 -6.84 17.04
CA THR A 9 8.42 -5.89 15.92
C THR A 9 7.25 -4.95 16.27
N HIS A 10 7.57 -3.83 16.93
CA HIS A 10 6.63 -2.73 17.03
C HIS A 10 6.51 -2.09 15.65
N ILE A 11 5.37 -2.29 14.99
CA ILE A 11 5.04 -1.69 13.70
C ILE A 11 4.39 -0.33 14.00
N PRO A 12 5.08 0.81 13.80
CA PRO A 12 4.47 2.11 14.01
C PRO A 12 3.38 2.35 12.96
N LEU A 13 2.18 2.72 13.42
CA LEU A 13 1.05 3.11 12.59
C LEU A 13 1.15 4.61 12.29
N VAL A 14 1.30 4.96 11.02
CA VAL A 14 1.12 6.34 10.54
C VAL A 14 -0.13 6.35 9.69
N GLY A 15 -1.23 6.86 10.25
CA GLY A 15 -2.50 7.02 9.55
C GLY A 15 -2.76 8.49 9.28
N VAL A 16 -2.98 8.86 8.02
CA VAL A 16 -3.49 10.19 7.67
C VAL A 16 -5.01 10.10 7.63
N THR A 17 -5.67 10.62 8.66
CA THR A 17 -7.14 10.66 8.74
C THR A 17 -7.66 11.87 7.95
N THR A 18 -8.64 11.68 7.08
CA THR A 18 -9.25 12.69 6.20
C THR A 18 -10.06 13.78 6.92
N SER A 19 -9.97 13.89 8.26
CA SER A 19 -10.84 14.79 9.02
C SER A 19 -10.39 16.25 9.07
N SER A 20 -9.18 16.61 8.65
CA SER A 20 -8.83 18.01 8.41
C SER A 20 -7.77 18.17 7.34
N TYR A 21 -7.98 19.13 6.44
CA TYR A 21 -6.91 19.74 5.68
C TYR A 21 -6.11 20.65 6.64
N PRO A 22 -4.77 20.64 6.64
CA PRO A 22 -3.85 19.81 5.85
C PRO A 22 -3.60 18.41 6.44
N PRO A 23 -3.09 17.43 5.65
CA PRO A 23 -2.81 16.07 6.12
C PRO A 23 -1.85 16.08 7.31
N VAL A 24 -2.31 15.59 8.45
CA VAL A 24 -1.50 15.47 9.67
C VAL A 24 -0.75 14.15 9.64
N VAL A 25 0.59 14.22 9.60
CA VAL A 25 1.46 13.08 9.89
C VAL A 25 1.45 12.87 11.40
N THR A 26 0.59 11.97 11.90
CA THR A 26 0.62 11.61 13.32
C THR A 26 1.75 10.62 13.56
N ARG A 27 2.88 11.10 14.11
CA ARG A 27 3.85 10.23 14.78
C ARG A 27 3.22 9.76 16.08
N ALA A 28 3.09 8.44 16.28
CA ALA A 28 2.65 7.90 17.57
C ALA A 28 3.59 8.43 18.67
N SER A 29 3.04 9.23 19.59
CA SER A 29 3.77 9.82 20.70
C SER A 29 4.04 8.77 21.78
N SER A 30 5.19 8.10 21.72
CA SER A 30 5.88 7.65 22.94
C SER A 30 7.31 7.21 22.63
N SER A 31 8.26 7.88 23.30
CA SER A 31 9.70 7.56 23.42
C SER A 31 10.54 7.42 22.14
N SER A 32 11.74 7.98 22.18
CA SER A 32 12.75 7.93 21.10
C SER A 32 12.90 6.52 20.49
N PRO A 33 12.79 6.37 19.15
CA PRO A 33 12.97 5.07 18.51
C PRO A 33 14.46 4.65 18.54
N PRO A 34 14.77 3.35 18.77
CA PRO A 34 16.13 2.84 18.71
C PRO A 34 16.71 2.92 17.28
N PRO A 35 18.06 2.96 17.13
CA PRO A 35 18.75 3.32 15.89
C PRO A 35 18.63 2.33 14.71
N HIS A 36 17.72 1.34 14.78
CA HIS A 36 17.54 0.30 13.77
C HIS A 36 16.06 -0.08 13.53
N THR A 37 15.13 0.80 13.88
CA THR A 37 13.70 0.51 13.64
C THR A 37 13.36 0.84 12.17
N PRO A 38 12.96 -0.13 11.33
CA PRO A 38 12.53 0.19 9.97
C PRO A 38 11.27 1.06 10.03
N ALA A 39 11.28 2.18 9.31
CA ALA A 39 10.10 3.01 9.15
C ALA A 39 9.14 2.30 8.19
N SER A 40 7.91 2.04 8.63
CA SER A 40 6.82 1.51 7.81
C SER A 40 5.74 2.57 7.66
N ILE A 41 5.23 2.74 6.44
CA ILE A 41 4.27 3.80 6.09
C ILE A 41 2.98 3.16 5.57
N TYR A 42 1.84 3.69 6.02
CA TYR A 42 0.52 3.32 5.53
C TYR A 42 -0.14 4.54 4.86
N LEU A 43 -0.32 4.49 3.54
CA LEU A 43 -0.95 5.55 2.76
C LEU A 43 -2.40 5.18 2.45
N SER A 44 -3.34 6.13 2.57
CA SER A 44 -4.73 5.96 2.14
C SER A 44 -4.87 6.18 0.62
N THR A 45 -5.89 5.61 -0.01
CA THR A 45 -6.17 5.75 -1.47
C THR A 45 -6.22 7.21 -1.93
N ALA A 46 -6.87 8.08 -1.15
CA ALA A 46 -6.97 9.50 -1.48
C ALA A 46 -5.62 10.23 -1.40
N THR A 47 -4.75 9.81 -0.47
CA THR A 47 -3.41 10.39 -0.30
C THR A 47 -2.46 9.91 -1.39
N THR A 48 -2.63 8.69 -1.89
CA THR A 48 -1.75 8.12 -2.91
C THR A 48 -1.85 8.83 -4.26
N SER A 49 -3.00 9.43 -4.60
CA SER A 49 -3.21 10.13 -5.87
C SER A 49 -2.57 11.52 -5.95
N PHE A 50 -2.07 12.08 -4.84
CA PHE A 50 -1.36 13.37 -4.91
C PHE A 50 0.13 13.20 -5.28
N MET A 51 0.69 14.20 -5.96
CA MET A 51 2.14 14.29 -6.15
C MET A 51 2.83 14.32 -4.78
N CYS A 52 3.87 13.51 -4.60
CA CYS A 52 4.52 13.29 -3.30
C CYS A 52 3.57 12.86 -2.17
N PHE A 53 2.44 12.21 -2.52
CA PHE A 53 1.42 11.80 -1.57
C PHE A 53 0.81 12.96 -0.76
N GLY A 54 0.86 14.19 -1.29
CA GLY A 54 0.43 15.39 -0.56
C GLY A 54 1.36 15.79 0.58
N LEU A 55 2.57 15.23 0.64
CA LEU A 55 3.59 15.53 1.64
C LEU A 55 4.55 16.61 1.14
N SER A 56 5.21 17.30 2.09
CA SER A 56 6.26 18.26 1.74
C SER A 56 7.46 17.55 1.12
N LYS A 57 8.30 18.30 0.40
CA LYS A 57 9.49 17.77 -0.24
C LYS A 57 10.47 17.20 0.80
N GLU A 58 10.61 17.86 1.93
CA GLU A 58 11.51 17.47 3.03
C GLU A 58 11.09 16.13 3.62
N ILE A 59 9.79 15.94 3.88
CA ILE A 59 9.24 14.67 4.37
C ILE A 59 9.45 13.57 3.32
N SER A 60 9.22 13.88 2.04
CA SER A 60 9.41 12.92 0.96
C SER A 60 10.86 12.44 0.84
N GLU A 61 11.83 13.34 1.02
CA GLU A 61 13.25 13.00 1.03
C GLU A 61 13.65 12.18 2.27
N GLU A 62 13.13 12.53 3.45
CA GLU A 62 13.32 11.73 4.67
C GLU A 62 12.79 10.31 4.49
N MET A 63 11.59 10.16 3.93
CA MET A 63 10.98 8.85 3.67
C MET A 63 11.82 8.03 2.68
N ARG A 64 12.32 8.63 1.60
CA ARG A 64 13.21 7.93 0.64
C ARG A 64 14.53 7.46 1.28
N SER A 65 14.96 8.06 2.38
CA SER A 65 16.18 7.63 3.09
C SER A 65 15.95 6.56 4.15
N SER A 66 14.70 6.37 4.60
CA SER A 66 14.36 5.59 5.79
C SER A 66 13.44 4.40 5.55
N VAL A 67 12.61 4.47 4.50
CA VAL A 67 11.64 3.41 4.16
C VAL A 67 12.37 2.23 3.53
N THR A 68 12.15 1.06 4.11
CA THR A 68 12.68 -0.23 3.60
C THR A 68 11.57 -1.16 3.13
N SER A 69 10.35 -0.99 3.62
CA SER A 69 9.22 -1.82 3.26
C SER A 69 7.92 -1.01 3.21
N ILE A 70 7.17 -1.22 2.14
CA ILE A 70 5.89 -0.57 1.86
C ILE A 70 4.82 -1.66 1.79
N ILE A 71 3.78 -1.53 2.61
CA ILE A 71 2.64 -2.45 2.58
C ILE A 71 1.44 -1.68 2.05
N HIS A 72 1.03 -1.96 0.82
CA HIS A 72 -0.12 -1.34 0.19
C HIS A 72 -1.39 -2.17 0.40
N ASN A 73 -2.17 -1.78 1.42
CA ASN A 73 -3.46 -2.38 1.75
C ASN A 73 -4.64 -1.42 1.56
N ALA A 74 -4.38 -0.13 1.35
CA ALA A 74 -5.44 0.85 1.24
C ALA A 74 -6.11 0.73 -0.12
N TRP A 75 -7.26 0.07 -0.13
CA TRP A 75 -8.12 -0.07 -1.29
C TRP A 75 -9.58 -0.06 -0.86
N THR A 76 -10.41 0.77 -1.47
CA THR A 76 -11.85 0.79 -1.19
C THR A 76 -12.49 -0.50 -1.69
N ILE A 77 -13.34 -1.14 -0.88
CA ILE A 77 -14.06 -2.35 -1.30
C ILE A 77 -15.52 -1.96 -1.56
N ASP A 78 -15.91 -1.88 -2.84
CA ASP A 78 -17.30 -1.65 -3.26
C ASP A 78 -17.62 -2.42 -4.56
N PHE A 79 -18.36 -3.51 -4.44
CA PHE A 79 -18.69 -4.40 -5.57
C PHE A 79 -19.70 -3.81 -6.56
N PHE A 80 -20.36 -2.70 -6.23
CA PHE A 80 -21.37 -2.07 -7.07
C PHE A 80 -20.80 -0.94 -7.93
N LYS A 81 -19.56 -0.51 -7.68
CA LYS A 81 -18.93 0.59 -8.41
C LYS A 81 -18.27 0.10 -9.70
N PRO A 82 -18.34 0.91 -10.78
CA PRO A 82 -17.60 0.64 -12.01
C PRO A 82 -16.10 0.85 -11.82
N LEU A 83 -15.29 0.33 -12.75
CA LEU A 83 -13.83 0.51 -12.74
C LEU A 83 -13.41 2.00 -12.67
N THR A 84 -14.16 2.89 -13.32
CA THR A 84 -13.89 4.34 -13.30
C THR A 84 -13.92 4.96 -11.91
N PHE A 85 -14.63 4.35 -10.94
CA PHE A 85 -14.59 4.79 -9.54
C PHE A 85 -13.23 4.55 -8.88
N TYR A 86 -12.44 3.60 -9.40
CA TYR A 86 -11.18 3.17 -8.84
C TYR A 86 -9.95 3.82 -9.49
N GLU A 87 -10.13 4.75 -10.43
CA GLU A 87 -9.02 5.44 -11.13
C GLU A 87 -8.05 6.08 -10.14
N GLU A 88 -8.55 6.72 -9.09
CA GLU A 88 -7.73 7.34 -8.04
C GLU A 88 -6.89 6.32 -7.26
N ALA A 89 -7.43 5.12 -7.01
CA ALA A 89 -6.71 4.05 -6.33
C ALA A 89 -5.62 3.44 -7.23
N ILE A 90 -5.90 3.29 -8.52
CA ILE A 90 -4.96 2.79 -9.53
C ILE A 90 -3.80 3.79 -9.71
N ASP A 91 -4.11 5.07 -9.93
CA ASP A 91 -3.13 6.15 -10.04
C ASP A 91 -2.29 6.27 -8.75
N GLY A 92 -2.93 6.11 -7.59
CA GLY A 92 -2.23 6.07 -6.32
C GLY A 92 -1.24 4.91 -6.19
N THR A 93 -1.59 3.75 -6.72
CA THR A 93 -0.71 2.56 -6.73
C THR A 93 0.48 2.78 -7.65
N GLU A 94 0.28 3.39 -8.82
CA GLU A 94 1.37 3.73 -9.74
C GLU A 94 2.38 4.69 -9.07
N LYS A 95 1.87 5.73 -8.39
CA LYS A 95 2.70 6.68 -7.63
C LYS A 95 3.47 5.99 -6.50
N LEU A 96 2.85 5.05 -5.81
CA LEU A 96 3.49 4.27 -4.75
C LEU A 96 4.57 3.34 -5.29
N LEU A 97 4.32 2.69 -6.42
CA LEU A 97 5.30 1.85 -7.10
C LEU A 97 6.50 2.68 -7.57
N LYS A 98 6.25 3.86 -8.13
CA LYS A 98 7.31 4.80 -8.51
C LYS A 98 8.13 5.24 -7.30
N PHE A 99 7.50 5.57 -6.18
CA PHE A 99 8.20 5.90 -4.95
C PHE A 99 9.07 4.74 -4.45
N ALA A 100 8.55 3.51 -4.46
CA ALA A 100 9.30 2.32 -4.09
C ALA A 100 10.53 2.12 -5.00
N TYR A 101 10.34 2.30 -6.31
CA TYR A 101 11.41 2.21 -7.30
C TYR A 101 12.49 3.28 -7.11
N GLU A 102 12.10 4.50 -6.75
CA GLU A 102 13.02 5.61 -6.46
C GLU A 102 13.70 5.53 -5.09
N THR A 103 13.28 4.60 -4.23
CA THR A 103 13.79 4.43 -2.86
C THR A 103 14.76 3.25 -2.80
N PRO A 104 16.08 3.48 -2.69
CA PRO A 104 17.06 2.40 -2.69
C PRO A 104 16.84 1.41 -1.55
N GLY A 105 16.64 0.14 -1.90
CA GLY A 105 16.44 -0.94 -0.92
C GLY A 105 15.01 -1.06 -0.39
N ALA A 106 14.05 -0.27 -0.89
CA ALA A 106 12.65 -0.47 -0.56
C ALA A 106 12.03 -1.65 -1.31
N SER A 107 11.23 -2.45 -0.60
CA SER A 107 10.36 -3.47 -1.17
C SER A 107 8.89 -3.09 -0.99
N ILE A 108 8.04 -3.44 -1.97
CA ILE A 108 6.59 -3.22 -1.90
C ILE A 108 5.84 -4.55 -1.83
N SER A 109 4.84 -4.62 -0.95
CA SER A 109 3.88 -5.71 -0.84
C SER A 109 2.48 -5.17 -1.14
N PHE A 110 1.86 -5.68 -2.20
CA PHE A 110 0.51 -5.31 -2.60
C PHE A 110 -0.49 -6.36 -2.12
N ILE A 111 -1.57 -5.93 -1.48
CA ILE A 111 -2.65 -6.81 -1.05
C ILE A 111 -3.73 -6.84 -2.14
N SER A 112 -3.66 -7.90 -2.95
CA SER A 112 -4.64 -8.21 -3.99
C SER A 112 -5.81 -9.06 -3.44
N SER A 113 -6.65 -9.58 -4.33
CA SER A 113 -7.83 -10.39 -4.02
C SER A 113 -7.83 -11.62 -4.92
N VAL A 114 -8.17 -12.80 -4.38
CA VAL A 114 -8.34 -14.02 -5.19
C VAL A 114 -9.42 -13.88 -6.27
N GLY A 115 -10.36 -12.94 -6.10
CA GLY A 115 -11.40 -12.68 -7.09
C GLY A 115 -10.89 -12.08 -8.42
N VAL A 116 -9.60 -11.70 -8.52
CA VAL A 116 -9.00 -11.36 -9.83
C VAL A 116 -9.08 -12.51 -10.82
N TYR A 117 -9.31 -13.75 -10.36
CA TYR A 117 -9.53 -14.94 -11.19
C TYR A 117 -11.01 -15.17 -11.57
N GLN A 118 -11.90 -14.18 -11.41
CA GLN A 118 -13.34 -14.38 -11.66
C GLN A 118 -13.69 -14.77 -13.11
N ASN A 119 -12.91 -14.32 -14.10
CA ASN A 119 -13.06 -14.70 -15.51
C ASN A 119 -11.96 -15.69 -15.96
N TYR A 120 -11.45 -16.50 -15.03
CA TYR A 120 -10.50 -17.57 -15.31
C TYR A 120 -11.24 -18.89 -15.63
N PRO A 121 -10.70 -19.77 -16.47
CA PRO A 121 -11.30 -21.07 -16.75
C PRO A 121 -11.56 -21.88 -15.48
N HIS A 122 -12.83 -22.19 -15.19
CA HIS A 122 -13.25 -22.88 -13.96
C HIS A 122 -12.74 -24.32 -13.82
N ASN A 123 -12.20 -24.90 -14.89
CA ASN A 123 -11.66 -26.26 -14.92
C ASN A 123 -10.14 -26.31 -14.66
N ILE A 124 -9.51 -25.18 -14.35
CA ILE A 124 -8.07 -25.06 -14.13
C ILE A 124 -7.86 -24.28 -12.83
N ASP A 125 -6.96 -24.76 -11.97
CA ASP A 125 -6.59 -24.04 -10.76
C ASP A 125 -5.84 -22.74 -11.11
N GLY A 126 -6.21 -21.63 -10.47
CA GLY A 126 -5.51 -20.36 -10.62
C GLY A 126 -4.10 -20.44 -10.04
N PRO A 127 -3.01 -20.23 -10.82
CA PRO A 127 -1.66 -20.38 -10.31
C PRO A 127 -1.23 -19.20 -9.43
N GLU A 128 -0.32 -19.42 -8.48
CA GLU A 128 0.41 -18.34 -7.79
C GLU A 128 1.54 -17.78 -8.68
N ALA A 129 1.17 -17.33 -9.87
CA ALA A 129 2.07 -16.76 -10.88
C ALA A 129 1.53 -15.41 -11.37
N PRO A 130 2.39 -14.55 -11.97
CA PRO A 130 1.93 -13.28 -12.52
C PRO A 130 0.80 -13.46 -13.54
N ILE A 131 -0.30 -12.72 -13.35
CA ILE A 131 -1.39 -12.66 -14.31
C ILE A 131 -0.96 -11.70 -15.42
N ILE A 132 -0.78 -12.23 -16.64
CA ILE A 132 -0.32 -11.44 -17.80
C ILE A 132 -1.49 -10.79 -18.55
N ASP A 133 -2.64 -11.46 -18.59
CA ASP A 133 -3.84 -10.96 -19.26
C ASP A 133 -4.82 -10.38 -18.23
N ALA A 134 -4.99 -9.05 -18.25
CA ALA A 134 -5.95 -8.34 -17.40
C ALA A 134 -7.41 -8.77 -17.64
N LYS A 135 -7.72 -9.42 -18.76
CA LYS A 135 -9.09 -9.93 -19.03
C LYS A 135 -9.55 -10.98 -18.02
N VAL A 136 -8.61 -11.61 -17.32
CA VAL A 136 -8.91 -12.60 -16.27
C VAL A 136 -9.70 -11.98 -15.11
N SER A 137 -9.53 -10.67 -14.86
CA SER A 137 -10.23 -9.95 -13.78
C SER A 137 -11.48 -9.19 -14.26
N VAL A 138 -11.92 -9.32 -15.52
CA VAL A 138 -13.09 -8.59 -16.05
C VAL A 138 -14.40 -9.19 -15.57
N GLN A 139 -15.19 -8.41 -14.82
CA GLN A 139 -16.60 -8.71 -14.43
C GLN A 139 -17.18 -7.62 -13.52
N THR A 140 -16.37 -7.11 -12.59
CA THR A 140 -16.77 -6.15 -11.55
C THR A 140 -15.69 -5.09 -11.41
N GLY A 141 -16.08 -3.83 -11.20
CA GLY A 141 -15.12 -2.73 -11.14
C GLY A 141 -14.08 -2.90 -10.04
N TYR A 142 -14.45 -3.48 -8.89
CA TYR A 142 -13.51 -3.77 -7.82
C TYR A 142 -12.43 -4.79 -8.21
N MET A 143 -12.80 -5.89 -8.88
CA MET A 143 -11.82 -6.90 -9.33
C MET A 143 -10.98 -6.42 -10.50
N GLU A 144 -11.58 -5.69 -11.44
CA GLU A 144 -10.87 -5.06 -12.56
C GLU A 144 -9.82 -4.05 -12.08
N SER A 145 -10.05 -3.44 -10.91
CA SER A 145 -9.14 -2.47 -10.33
C SER A 145 -7.94 -3.10 -9.61
N LYS A 146 -8.02 -4.38 -9.23
CA LYS A 146 -7.01 -5.10 -8.44
C LYS A 146 -5.98 -5.81 -9.28
#